data_AF-A0A953H247-F1
#
_entry.id   AF-A0A953H247-F1
#
_cell.length_a   1.000
_cell.length_b   1.000
_cell.length_c   1.000
_cell.angle_alpha   90.00
_cell.angle_beta   90.00
_cell.angle_gamma   90.00
#
_symmetry.space_group_name_H-M   'P 1'
#
loop_
_entity.id
_entity.type
_entity.pdbx_description
1 polymer ?
#
loop_
_entity_poly.entity_id
_entity_poly.type
_entity_poly.pdbx_seq_one_letter_code
_entity_poly.pdbx_strand_id
1 'polypeptide(L)'
;MDNVKQGGTGRRVIAVMIIGVVLAGLAAYAVLFERREIYLARGGAQCVVLQCGLFGRVSNVMVRYPRGSSGLPYEFAATALRTGCNMTIISTYQFGGPYKTVHQDKLIAAANDHNWLLVRSSEEHIGYKSDGTVESITSGTTQTPSDPIPFWTRIDDPKVLKYFEITANLDGFPREGSSTATTESLVTTAADLVARHPDNAYVRTLFLDALLRNRRMDELAAKLREWQQDENTRDPWLALSRGVGRSAVRRHELKQANRDAGALWKKAEKAPFAEQLRLMADFMNYEEMPVPVLSLSVGNETADNFLGYQVAVKAVRIGATLLLFQGRRDEALGALAGSYRLGQLLNGQVYLVSQLIGCALRSMATAGLELYLLNACESANDIAAAWPTLEALEKLDQKRRTQPGGPQDIFLTLLGSRNDHNWRIATADARFEVARMAAAAKHEFLSAGSWPRTPADFGPLLPGGPPTDPHTSQPLSFFSANGDFVCYSWGPDETDNRAQLSYDPTNGTLSAGDLITTVPRERTFPFPATPVVAGSADDLRRQFPRGLPTDIYADRKTQTLSITADAPICIFSAGPDCDSWNIDRAGPSYRPTIQYDPTNGAVSVGDIFIVLPTK
;
A
#
# COMPACT_ATOMS: atom_id res chain seq x y z
N MET A 1 -70.07 49.82 42.09
CA MET A 1 -68.84 49.53 41.33
C MET A 1 -67.82 49.02 42.32
N ASP A 2 -67.94 47.75 42.71
CA ASP A 2 -66.99 47.05 43.59
C ASP A 2 -66.93 45.61 43.10
N ASN A 3 -65.79 45.23 42.49
CA ASN A 3 -65.27 43.87 42.38
C ASN A 3 -64.23 43.77 41.24
N VAL A 4 -63.00 44.22 41.47
CA VAL A 4 -61.79 43.67 40.80
C VAL A 4 -60.58 43.96 41.69
N LYS A 5 -60.20 43.05 42.62
CA LYS A 5 -58.86 43.05 43.24
C LYS A 5 -58.55 41.81 44.11
N GLN A 6 -58.68 40.59 43.58
CA GLN A 6 -58.10 39.39 44.22
C GLN A 6 -57.61 38.34 43.20
N GLY A 7 -56.61 38.69 42.38
CA GLY A 7 -56.04 37.76 41.38
C GLY A 7 -54.51 37.66 41.33
N GLY A 8 -53.78 38.30 42.25
CA GLY A 8 -52.33 38.46 42.14
C GLY A 8 -51.47 37.42 42.87
N THR A 9 -51.96 36.84 43.96
CA THR A 9 -51.15 36.01 44.88
C THR A 9 -51.05 34.55 44.45
N GLY A 10 -52.13 33.97 43.90
CA GLY A 10 -52.13 32.57 43.46
C GLY A 10 -51.18 32.28 42.29
N ARG A 11 -51.04 33.21 41.34
CA ARG A 11 -50.17 33.02 40.17
C ARG A 11 -48.68 33.05 40.51
N ARG A 12 -48.27 33.81 41.53
CA ARG A 12 -46.87 33.86 41.97
C ARG A 12 -46.46 32.59 42.72
N VAL A 13 -47.35 32.03 43.55
CA VAL A 13 -47.06 30.77 44.28
C VAL A 13 -46.98 29.58 43.32
N ILE A 14 -47.87 29.52 42.32
CA ILE A 14 -47.83 28.46 41.29
C ILE A 14 -46.57 28.57 40.43
N ALA A 15 -46.15 29.79 40.03
CA ALA A 15 -44.92 29.96 39.25
C ALA A 15 -43.67 29.55 40.04
N VAL A 16 -43.59 29.87 41.33
CA VAL A 16 -42.45 29.50 42.19
C VAL A 16 -42.42 27.98 42.46
N MET A 17 -43.58 27.33 42.65
CA MET A 17 -43.63 25.87 42.75
C MET A 17 -43.27 25.16 41.46
N ILE A 18 -43.73 25.66 40.29
CA ILE A 18 -43.36 25.07 39.00
C ILE A 18 -41.87 25.22 38.75
N ILE A 19 -41.27 26.39 39.03
CA ILE A 19 -39.83 26.59 38.90
C ILE A 19 -39.06 25.70 39.89
N GLY A 20 -39.52 25.57 41.14
CA GLY A 20 -38.91 24.69 42.14
C GLY A 20 -38.97 23.21 41.75
N VAL A 21 -40.10 22.73 41.22
CA VAL A 21 -40.28 21.35 40.76
C VAL A 21 -39.51 21.08 39.48
N VAL A 22 -39.41 22.06 38.57
CA VAL A 22 -38.58 21.96 37.35
C VAL A 22 -37.10 21.96 37.70
N LEU A 23 -36.64 22.79 38.64
CA LEU A 23 -35.25 22.83 39.07
C LEU A 23 -34.86 21.60 39.89
N ALA A 24 -35.74 21.12 40.78
CA ALA A 24 -35.54 19.87 41.51
C ALA A 24 -35.60 18.65 40.57
N GLY A 25 -36.49 18.70 39.57
CA GLY A 25 -36.56 17.73 38.49
C GLY A 25 -35.31 17.73 37.62
N LEU A 26 -34.76 18.89 37.27
CA LEU A 26 -33.52 19.04 36.50
C LEU A 26 -32.28 18.67 37.32
N ALA A 27 -32.25 18.96 38.62
CA ALA A 27 -31.18 18.54 39.52
C ALA A 27 -31.24 17.02 39.79
N ALA A 28 -32.42 16.45 39.99
CA ALA A 28 -32.61 15.00 40.04
C ALA A 28 -32.26 14.36 38.69
N TYR A 29 -32.63 14.98 37.57
CA TYR A 29 -32.25 14.53 36.22
C TYR A 29 -30.72 14.58 36.02
N ALA A 30 -30.04 15.63 36.49
CA ALA A 30 -28.58 15.71 36.44
C ALA A 30 -27.90 14.65 37.32
N VAL A 31 -28.41 14.42 38.54
CA VAL A 31 -27.89 13.45 39.50
C VAL A 31 -28.21 11.99 39.10
N LEU A 32 -29.33 11.74 38.41
CA LEU A 32 -29.77 10.41 37.99
C LEU A 32 -29.08 9.91 36.71
N PHE A 33 -28.32 10.75 35.99
CA PHE A 33 -27.70 10.44 34.70
C PHE A 33 -26.15 10.41 34.72
N GLU A 34 -25.54 10.30 35.91
CA GLU A 34 -24.08 10.52 36.08
C GLU A 34 -23.18 9.27 36.12
N ARG A 35 -23.68 8.08 35.77
CA ARG A 35 -22.76 6.96 35.47
C ARG A 35 -22.34 7.02 34.01
N ARG A 36 -21.27 7.78 33.77
CA ARG A 36 -20.48 7.68 32.52
C ARG A 36 -19.64 6.41 32.59
N GLU A 37 -20.02 5.42 31.80
CA GLU A 37 -19.19 4.24 31.57
C GLU A 37 -18.34 4.53 30.32
N ILE A 38 -17.03 4.30 30.41
CA ILE A 38 -16.11 4.58 29.31
C ILE A 38 -15.66 3.24 28.75
N TYR A 39 -15.78 3.13 27.43
CA TYR A 39 -15.40 1.94 26.70
C TYR A 39 -14.33 2.32 25.68
N LEU A 40 -13.23 1.59 25.70
CA LEU A 40 -12.22 1.67 24.65
C LEU A 40 -12.66 0.83 23.45
N ALA A 41 -12.69 1.45 22.28
CA ALA A 41 -12.88 0.71 21.04
C ALA A 41 -11.69 -0.22 20.83
N ARG A 42 -11.95 -1.45 20.37
CA ARG A 42 -10.93 -2.21 19.67
C ARG A 42 -10.43 -1.39 18.47
N GLY A 43 -9.19 -0.89 18.55
CA GLY A 43 -8.60 0.05 17.59
C GLY A 43 -7.88 1.26 18.21
N GLY A 44 -7.99 1.49 19.52
CA GLY A 44 -7.08 2.34 20.30
C GLY A 44 -7.11 3.86 20.04
N ALA A 45 -7.79 4.33 18.99
CA ALA A 45 -7.91 5.76 18.64
C ALA A 45 -9.31 6.34 18.92
N GLN A 46 -10.22 5.55 19.48
CA GLN A 46 -11.61 5.94 19.72
C GLN A 46 -12.03 5.49 21.12
N CYS A 47 -12.77 6.36 21.81
CA CYS A 47 -13.52 5.99 23.00
C CYS A 47 -15.00 6.22 22.76
N VAL A 48 -15.80 5.31 23.31
CA VAL A 48 -17.24 5.50 23.43
C VAL A 48 -17.53 5.84 24.87
N VAL A 49 -18.19 6.99 25.05
CA VAL A 49 -18.78 7.36 26.33
C VAL A 49 -20.22 6.92 26.30
N LEU A 50 -20.54 5.97 27.15
CA LEU A 50 -21.93 5.62 27.40
C LEU A 50 -22.47 6.42 28.56
N GLN A 51 -23.61 7.04 28.33
CA GLN A 51 -24.46 7.53 29.40
C GLN A 51 -25.54 6.48 29.67
N CYS A 52 -25.34 5.66 30.70
CA CYS A 52 -26.27 4.58 31.03
C CYS A 52 -27.45 5.12 31.85
N GLY A 53 -28.68 4.84 31.39
CA GLY A 53 -29.90 5.04 32.18
C GLY A 53 -30.11 3.90 33.20
N LEU A 54 -31.00 4.12 34.18
CA LEU A 54 -31.18 3.30 35.39
C LEU A 54 -31.61 1.82 35.21
N PHE A 55 -31.73 1.30 33.97
CA PHE A 55 -32.30 -0.03 33.70
C PHE A 55 -31.43 -0.94 32.80
N GLY A 56 -30.12 -0.68 32.67
CA GLY A 56 -29.21 -1.53 31.90
C GLY A 56 -29.42 -1.50 30.38
N ARG A 57 -30.38 -0.70 29.88
CA ARG A 57 -30.49 -0.31 28.47
C ARG A 57 -29.68 0.97 28.24
N VAL A 58 -28.72 0.89 27.33
CA VAL A 58 -27.92 2.02 26.88
C VAL A 58 -28.70 2.75 25.79
N SER A 59 -29.43 3.80 26.17
CA SER A 59 -30.34 4.50 25.25
C SER A 59 -29.62 5.42 24.27
N ASN A 60 -28.41 5.89 24.59
CA ASN A 60 -27.60 6.77 23.75
C ASN A 60 -26.10 6.44 23.92
N VAL A 61 -25.53 5.78 22.92
CA VAL A 61 -24.08 5.67 22.72
C VAL A 61 -23.64 6.92 21.96
N MET A 62 -22.84 7.78 22.57
CA MET A 62 -22.22 8.90 21.86
C MET A 62 -20.81 8.47 21.46
N VAL A 63 -20.63 8.14 20.17
CA VAL A 63 -19.31 7.84 19.60
C VAL A 63 -18.67 9.16 19.22
N ARG A 64 -17.65 9.59 19.96
CA ARG A 64 -16.93 10.83 19.65
C ARG A 64 -15.76 10.50 18.73
N TYR A 65 -15.89 10.83 17.45
CA TYR A 65 -14.75 10.79 16.54
C TYR A 65 -13.86 12.02 16.81
N PRO A 66 -12.55 11.86 17.02
CA PRO A 66 -11.64 13.00 16.88
C PRO A 66 -11.81 13.57 15.47
N ARG A 67 -11.89 14.91 15.36
CA ARG A 67 -12.20 15.62 14.11
C ARG A 67 -11.41 15.04 12.93
N GLY A 68 -12.14 14.47 11.96
CA GLY A 68 -11.61 14.27 10.61
C GLY A 68 -11.46 15.61 9.89
N SER A 69 -10.72 15.61 8.78
CA SER A 69 -10.47 16.77 7.91
C SER A 69 -11.72 17.44 7.32
N SER A 70 -12.92 16.87 7.51
CA SER A 70 -14.21 17.46 7.13
C SER A 70 -14.82 18.43 8.16
N GLY A 71 -14.16 18.67 9.30
CA GLY A 71 -14.50 19.77 10.21
C GLY A 71 -15.76 19.61 11.06
N LEU A 72 -16.53 18.52 10.92
CA LEU A 72 -17.70 18.23 11.75
C LEU A 72 -17.52 16.92 12.53
N PRO A 73 -17.79 16.88 13.85
CA PRO A 73 -17.95 15.62 14.56
C PRO A 73 -19.18 14.91 13.99
N TYR A 74 -19.03 13.68 13.51
CA TYR A 74 -20.19 12.84 13.24
C TYR A 74 -20.69 12.30 14.58
N GLU A 75 -21.84 12.77 15.03
CA GLU A 75 -22.57 12.16 16.13
C GLU A 75 -23.52 11.11 15.54
N PHE A 76 -23.25 9.84 15.84
CA PHE A 76 -24.22 8.77 15.64
C PHE A 76 -24.74 8.34 17.00
N ALA A 77 -26.06 8.24 17.14
CA ALA A 77 -26.66 7.65 18.32
C ALA A 77 -26.78 6.14 18.07
N ALA A 78 -26.05 5.33 18.83
CA ALA A 78 -26.23 3.88 18.79
C ALA A 78 -27.00 3.37 20.02
N THR A 79 -27.80 2.32 19.86
CA THR A 79 -28.27 1.51 21.01
C THR A 79 -27.31 0.34 21.14
N ALA A 80 -26.90 0.00 22.36
CA ALA A 80 -26.02 -1.13 22.62
C ALA A 80 -26.59 -2.05 23.68
N LEU A 81 -26.37 -3.36 23.52
CA LEU A 81 -26.66 -4.37 24.52
C LEU A 81 -25.40 -4.66 25.33
N ARG A 82 -25.56 -4.69 26.65
CA ARG A 82 -24.49 -5.00 27.59
C ARG A 82 -24.59 -6.45 28.06
N THR A 83 -23.46 -7.16 28.02
CA THR A 83 -23.33 -8.53 28.55
C THR A 83 -22.05 -8.60 29.38
N GLY A 84 -22.16 -8.37 30.70
CA GLY A 84 -20.99 -8.30 31.60
C GLY A 84 -20.14 -7.04 31.38
N CYS A 85 -18.84 -7.24 31.10
CA CYS A 85 -17.88 -6.19 30.71
C CYS A 85 -17.88 -5.88 29.21
N ASN A 86 -18.66 -6.63 28.44
CA ASN A 86 -18.72 -6.55 26.99
C ASN A 86 -19.93 -5.75 26.54
N MET A 87 -19.80 -5.10 25.39
CA MET A 87 -20.86 -4.33 24.76
C MET A 87 -20.96 -4.68 23.28
N THR A 88 -22.19 -4.85 22.81
CA THR A 88 -22.55 -5.16 21.44
C THR A 88 -23.45 -4.03 20.93
N ILE A 89 -23.13 -3.43 19.79
CA ILE A 89 -23.99 -2.38 19.22
C ILE A 89 -25.21 -3.07 18.61
N ILE A 90 -26.43 -2.74 19.05
CA ILE A 90 -27.68 -3.33 18.57
C ILE A 90 -28.51 -2.39 17.70
N SER A 91 -28.18 -1.10 17.63
CA SER A 91 -28.72 -0.16 16.63
C SER A 91 -27.81 1.04 16.42
N THR A 92 -27.84 1.67 15.24
CA THR A 92 -27.18 2.96 14.97
C THR A 92 -28.17 3.92 14.31
N TYR A 93 -28.09 5.21 14.60
CA TYR A 93 -28.90 6.27 14.03
C TYR A 93 -27.98 7.42 13.62
N GLN A 94 -28.00 7.79 12.33
CA GLN A 94 -27.19 8.87 11.77
C GLN A 94 -27.98 10.17 11.76
N PHE A 95 -27.44 11.23 12.37
CA PHE A 95 -28.01 12.57 12.26
C PHE A 95 -27.41 13.29 11.04
N GLY A 96 -28.26 13.66 10.08
CA GLY A 96 -27.96 14.67 9.06
C GLY A 96 -27.03 14.25 7.91
N GLY A 97 -27.61 13.81 6.80
CA GLY A 97 -26.97 13.70 5.48
C GLY A 97 -27.97 13.21 4.43
N PRO A 98 -27.86 13.60 3.13
CA PRO A 98 -28.83 13.24 2.09
C PRO A 98 -28.74 11.79 1.59
N TYR A 99 -28.05 10.90 2.32
CA TYR A 99 -27.97 9.49 1.96
C TYR A 99 -29.18 8.74 2.49
N LYS A 100 -30.02 8.28 1.56
CA LYS A 100 -31.18 7.41 1.82
C LYS A 100 -30.77 6.20 2.66
N THR A 101 -31.62 5.91 3.66
CA THR A 101 -31.84 4.67 4.40
C THR A 101 -30.94 3.49 4.00
N VAL A 102 -29.72 3.44 4.57
CA VAL A 102 -28.99 2.17 4.67
C VAL A 102 -29.71 1.32 5.72
N HIS A 103 -30.03 0.07 5.40
CA HIS A 103 -30.72 -0.85 6.30
C HIS A 103 -29.98 -0.96 7.64
N GLN A 104 -30.60 -0.46 8.69
CA GLN A 104 -30.07 -0.36 10.05
C GLN A 104 -29.58 -1.73 10.55
N ASP A 105 -30.32 -2.80 10.27
CA ASP A 105 -29.97 -4.20 10.64
C ASP A 105 -28.65 -4.68 10.00
N LYS A 106 -28.32 -4.21 8.79
CA LYS A 106 -27.06 -4.55 8.11
C LYS A 106 -25.87 -3.77 8.67
N LEU A 107 -26.09 -2.52 9.11
CA LEU A 107 -25.09 -1.73 9.84
C LEU A 107 -24.79 -2.34 11.21
N ILE A 108 -25.83 -2.82 11.89
CA ILE A 108 -25.72 -3.52 13.18
C ILE A 108 -24.97 -4.85 13.03
N ALA A 109 -25.32 -5.66 12.04
CA ALA A 109 -24.62 -6.91 11.74
C ALA A 109 -23.16 -6.66 11.35
N ALA A 110 -22.89 -5.72 10.43
CA ALA A 110 -21.53 -5.37 10.01
C ALA A 110 -20.67 -4.81 11.15
N ALA A 111 -21.26 -4.00 12.04
CA ALA A 111 -20.59 -3.47 13.23
C ALA A 111 -20.22 -4.57 14.24
N ASN A 112 -21.01 -5.64 14.33
CA ASN A 112 -20.76 -6.76 15.25
C ASN A 112 -19.92 -7.89 14.62
N ASP A 113 -19.92 -8.06 13.29
CA ASP A 113 -19.23 -9.13 12.54
C ASP A 113 -17.83 -8.73 12.01
N HIS A 114 -17.18 -7.73 12.60
CA HIS A 114 -15.84 -7.25 12.21
C HIS A 114 -15.68 -6.64 10.80
N ASN A 115 -16.76 -6.36 10.06
CA ASN A 115 -16.68 -5.75 8.74
C ASN A 115 -16.95 -4.24 8.77
N TRP A 116 -15.88 -3.43 8.74
CA TRP A 116 -16.02 -2.01 8.39
C TRP A 116 -16.34 -1.90 6.89
N LEU A 117 -17.62 -1.73 6.57
CA LEU A 117 -18.15 -1.01 5.41
C LEU A 117 -17.50 -1.29 4.04
N LEU A 118 -17.64 -2.53 3.54
CA LEU A 118 -17.82 -2.75 2.10
C LEU A 118 -19.34 -2.72 1.86
N VAL A 119 -19.89 -1.52 1.65
CA VAL A 119 -21.20 -1.41 0.98
C VAL A 119 -20.97 -1.85 -0.46
N ARG A 120 -21.04 -3.16 -0.72
CA ARG A 120 -21.49 -3.60 -2.03
C ARG A 120 -22.92 -3.10 -2.17
N SER A 121 -23.14 -2.20 -3.11
CA SER A 121 -24.47 -1.92 -3.63
C SER A 121 -25.06 -3.25 -4.09
N SER A 122 -26.06 -3.75 -3.37
CA SER A 122 -26.91 -4.79 -3.89
C SER A 122 -27.85 -4.14 -4.92
N GLU A 123 -27.41 -4.08 -6.17
CA GLU A 123 -28.30 -4.61 -7.19
C GLU A 123 -28.09 -6.12 -7.18
N GLU A 124 -29.21 -6.84 -7.15
CA GLU A 124 -29.27 -8.30 -7.22
C GLU A 124 -28.33 -8.81 -8.31
N HIS A 125 -27.42 -9.73 -7.97
CA HIS A 125 -26.80 -10.56 -8.98
C HIS A 125 -27.84 -11.59 -9.43
N ILE A 126 -28.61 -11.22 -10.45
CA ILE A 126 -29.16 -12.18 -11.41
C ILE A 126 -27.95 -12.69 -12.20
N GLY A 127 -27.44 -13.86 -11.82
CA GLY A 127 -26.45 -14.56 -12.63
C GLY A 127 -27.16 -15.09 -13.88
N TYR A 128 -26.86 -14.51 -15.03
CA TYR A 128 -27.26 -15.08 -16.31
C TYR A 128 -26.26 -16.18 -16.66
N LYS A 129 -26.75 -17.42 -16.77
CA LYS A 129 -26.00 -18.45 -17.52
C LYS A 129 -25.91 -18.00 -18.97
N SER A 130 -24.90 -18.44 -19.71
CA SER A 130 -24.71 -18.12 -21.14
C SER A 130 -25.89 -18.55 -22.04
N ASP A 131 -26.84 -19.32 -21.49
CA ASP A 131 -28.08 -19.74 -22.14
C ASP A 131 -29.32 -18.87 -21.78
N GLY A 132 -29.15 -17.82 -20.98
CA GLY A 132 -30.21 -16.87 -20.62
C GLY A 132 -31.13 -17.33 -19.48
N THR A 133 -30.83 -18.44 -18.79
CA THR A 133 -31.61 -18.86 -17.62
C THR A 133 -31.17 -18.15 -16.33
N VAL A 134 -32.17 -17.80 -15.50
CA VAL A 134 -31.98 -17.14 -14.20
C VAL A 134 -31.91 -18.21 -13.11
N GLU A 135 -30.80 -18.27 -12.37
CA GLU A 135 -30.65 -19.15 -11.21
C GLU A 135 -30.44 -18.34 -9.93
N SER A 136 -31.29 -18.58 -8.93
CA SER A 136 -31.18 -17.97 -7.60
C SER A 136 -30.10 -18.70 -6.80
N ILE A 137 -28.96 -18.05 -6.56
CA ILE A 137 -27.90 -18.59 -5.70
C ILE A 137 -28.30 -18.36 -4.24
N THR A 138 -29.01 -19.33 -3.66
CA THR A 138 -29.28 -19.41 -2.21
C THR A 138 -28.41 -20.50 -1.59
N SER A 139 -27.14 -20.19 -1.33
CA SER A 139 -26.30 -20.98 -0.40
C SER A 139 -25.01 -20.25 0.00
N GLY A 140 -25.16 -19.12 0.69
CA GLY A 140 -24.11 -18.69 1.62
C GLY A 140 -24.42 -19.30 2.98
N THR A 141 -23.70 -20.35 3.39
CA THR A 141 -23.73 -20.80 4.79
C THR A 141 -23.26 -19.63 5.66
N THR A 142 -24.19 -18.99 6.37
CA THR A 142 -23.89 -18.13 7.50
C THR A 142 -23.29 -19.00 8.61
N GLN A 143 -21.97 -19.20 8.56
CA GLN A 143 -21.25 -19.58 9.77
C GLN A 143 -21.41 -18.40 10.74
N THR A 144 -22.32 -18.55 11.69
CA THR A 144 -22.35 -17.70 12.88
C THR A 144 -21.03 -17.97 13.61
N PRO A 145 -20.16 -16.97 13.82
CA PRO A 145 -18.96 -17.15 14.63
C PRO A 145 -19.36 -17.76 15.97
N SER A 146 -18.73 -18.87 16.38
CA SER A 146 -19.19 -19.64 17.55
C SER A 146 -19.06 -18.90 18.88
N ASP A 147 -18.47 -17.70 18.90
CA ASP A 147 -18.55 -16.76 20.01
C ASP A 147 -18.45 -15.31 19.49
N PRO A 148 -19.39 -14.40 19.81
CA PRO A 148 -19.27 -12.99 19.47
C PRO A 148 -18.06 -12.40 20.20
N ILE A 149 -17.08 -11.95 19.43
CA ILE A 149 -15.86 -11.33 19.97
C ILE A 149 -16.25 -9.93 20.50
N PRO A 150 -16.05 -9.62 21.80
CA PRO A 150 -16.44 -8.33 22.36
C PRO A 150 -15.75 -7.15 21.68
N PHE A 151 -16.54 -6.17 21.20
CA PHE A 151 -16.06 -5.01 20.44
C PHE A 151 -15.39 -3.93 21.32
N TRP A 152 -15.73 -3.90 22.61
CA TRP A 152 -15.37 -2.81 23.53
C TRP A 152 -14.79 -3.32 24.85
N THR A 153 -13.67 -2.77 25.28
CA THR A 153 -13.12 -3.01 26.62
C THR A 153 -13.55 -1.89 27.56
N ARG A 154 -14.34 -2.24 28.57
CA ARG A 154 -14.75 -1.30 29.61
C ARG A 154 -13.57 -0.86 30.46
N ILE A 155 -13.39 0.45 30.59
CA ILE A 155 -12.41 1.06 31.49
C ILE A 155 -13.07 2.29 32.12
N ASP A 156 -13.64 2.12 33.31
CA ASP A 156 -14.32 3.21 34.03
C ASP A 156 -13.30 4.16 34.71
N ASP A 157 -12.36 4.71 33.95
CA ASP A 157 -11.42 5.72 34.43
C ASP A 157 -11.59 7.02 33.63
N PRO A 158 -11.98 8.14 34.27
CA PRO A 158 -12.16 9.41 33.58
C PRO A 158 -10.87 9.93 32.93
N LYS A 159 -9.70 9.43 33.32
CA LYS A 159 -8.43 9.76 32.65
C LYS A 159 -8.35 9.24 31.23
N VAL A 160 -9.14 8.21 30.86
CA VAL A 160 -9.26 7.78 29.47
C VAL A 160 -9.84 8.91 28.61
N LEU A 161 -10.85 9.62 29.10
CA LEU A 161 -11.40 10.77 28.37
C LEU A 161 -10.39 11.90 28.26
N LYS A 162 -9.70 12.20 29.36
CA LYS A 162 -8.63 13.19 29.37
C LYS A 162 -7.53 12.85 28.35
N TYR A 163 -7.16 11.56 28.23
CA TYR A 163 -6.22 11.10 27.20
C TYR A 163 -6.70 11.50 25.81
N PHE A 164 -7.93 11.14 25.46
CA PHE A 164 -8.47 11.45 24.13
C PHE A 164 -8.67 12.94 23.89
N GLU A 165 -9.06 13.71 24.90
CA GLU A 165 -9.13 15.18 24.82
C GLU A 165 -7.76 15.80 24.54
N ILE A 166 -6.70 15.34 25.21
CA ILE A 166 -5.32 15.78 24.93
C ILE A 166 -4.94 15.39 23.50
N THR A 167 -5.22 14.16 23.06
CA THR A 167 -4.90 13.74 21.67
C THR A 167 -5.66 14.53 20.61
N ALA A 168 -6.93 14.89 20.86
CA ALA A 168 -7.73 15.67 19.93
C ALA A 168 -7.20 17.10 19.81
N ASN A 169 -6.72 17.68 20.91
CA ASN A 169 -6.12 19.03 20.93
C ASN A 169 -4.71 19.08 20.31
N LEU A 170 -4.09 17.94 20.04
CA LEU A 170 -2.79 17.89 19.35
C LEU A 170 -2.92 18.10 17.82
N ASP A 171 -4.13 18.21 17.26
CA ASP A 171 -4.43 18.52 15.84
C ASP A 171 -3.50 17.78 14.85
N GLY A 172 -3.41 16.46 15.02
CA GLY A 172 -2.48 15.60 14.29
C GLY A 172 -1.19 15.36 15.07
N PHE A 173 -0.14 14.88 14.39
CA PHE A 173 1.15 14.71 15.04
C PHE A 173 1.70 16.06 15.47
N PRO A 174 2.37 16.14 16.64
CA PRO A 174 3.07 17.35 17.03
C PRO A 174 3.97 17.81 15.86
N ARG A 175 3.55 18.90 15.19
CA ARG A 175 4.39 19.62 14.25
C ARG A 175 5.60 20.13 15.03
N GLU A 176 6.75 20.27 14.37
CA GLU A 176 7.89 20.97 14.99
C GLU A 176 7.40 22.32 15.53
N GLY A 177 7.31 22.46 16.87
CA GLY A 177 6.75 23.64 17.54
C GLY A 177 5.48 23.41 18.39
N SER A 178 4.87 22.23 18.42
CA SER A 178 3.80 21.92 19.40
C SER A 178 4.34 22.06 20.84
N SER A 179 3.54 22.61 21.76
CA SER A 179 4.00 22.82 23.14
C SER A 179 4.42 21.49 23.80
N THR A 180 5.66 21.43 24.27
CA THR A 180 6.22 20.29 25.03
C THR A 180 5.37 19.93 26.25
N ALA A 181 4.67 20.92 26.82
CA ALA A 181 3.77 20.73 27.95
C ALA A 181 2.55 19.85 27.62
N THR A 182 1.96 20.00 26.43
CA THR A 182 0.78 19.20 26.02
C THR A 182 1.17 17.74 25.79
N THR A 183 2.33 17.49 25.18
CA THR A 183 2.79 16.14 24.86
C THR A 183 3.24 15.37 26.11
N GLU A 184 3.92 16.03 27.07
CA GLU A 184 4.26 15.43 28.37
C GLU A 184 3.03 15.12 29.23
N SER A 185 1.99 15.96 29.17
CA SER A 185 0.71 15.70 29.84
C SER A 185 0.05 14.40 29.32
N LEU A 186 0.23 14.08 28.03
CA LEU A 186 -0.27 12.85 27.43
C LEU A 186 0.43 11.61 28.01
N VAL A 187 1.78 11.62 28.06
CA VAL A 187 2.58 10.52 28.64
C VAL A 187 2.24 10.33 30.11
N THR A 188 2.16 11.42 30.87
CA THR A 188 1.80 11.39 32.30
C THR A 188 0.41 10.79 32.51
N THR A 189 -0.58 11.22 31.72
CA THR A 189 -1.95 10.70 31.81
C THR A 189 -2.01 9.20 31.47
N ALA A 190 -1.26 8.75 30.46
CA ALA A 190 -1.21 7.35 30.08
C ALA A 190 -0.43 6.47 31.09
N ALA A 191 0.67 6.98 31.66
CA ALA A 191 1.41 6.29 32.73
C ALA A 191 0.53 6.08 33.97
N ASP A 192 -0.23 7.11 34.36
CA ASP A 192 -1.19 7.03 35.45
C ASP A 192 -2.28 5.97 35.20
N LEU A 193 -2.75 5.87 33.95
CA LEU A 193 -3.72 4.84 33.58
C LEU A 193 -3.09 3.44 33.72
N VAL A 194 -1.86 3.23 33.25
CA VAL A 194 -1.15 1.94 33.41
C VAL A 194 -0.96 1.60 34.88
N ALA A 195 -0.60 2.57 35.73
CA ALA A 195 -0.43 2.33 37.16
C ALA A 195 -1.73 1.90 37.86
N ARG A 196 -2.89 2.40 37.39
CA ARG A 196 -4.21 2.04 37.93
C ARG A 196 -4.78 0.75 37.35
N HIS A 197 -4.42 0.42 36.12
CA HIS A 197 -4.93 -0.73 35.38
C HIS A 197 -3.77 -1.56 34.80
N PRO A 198 -2.85 -2.07 35.65
CA PRO A 198 -1.60 -2.66 35.19
C PRO A 198 -1.82 -3.89 34.31
N ASP A 199 -2.89 -4.66 34.51
CA ASP A 199 -3.19 -5.88 33.77
C ASP A 199 -3.99 -5.66 32.47
N ASN A 200 -4.38 -4.41 32.17
CA ASN A 200 -5.20 -4.11 31.01
C ASN A 200 -4.34 -3.79 29.77
N ALA A 201 -4.27 -4.73 28.83
CA ALA A 201 -3.48 -4.58 27.60
C ALA A 201 -3.89 -3.39 26.71
N TYR A 202 -5.15 -2.93 26.77
CA TYR A 202 -5.59 -1.74 26.02
C TYR A 202 -5.06 -0.45 26.66
N VAL A 203 -4.98 -0.40 27.99
CA VAL A 203 -4.36 0.73 28.70
C VAL A 203 -2.87 0.82 28.40
N ARG A 204 -2.18 -0.33 28.44
CA ARG A 204 -0.78 -0.42 27.99
C ARG A 204 -0.62 0.08 26.55
N THR A 205 -1.58 -0.21 25.67
CA THR A 205 -1.58 0.29 24.27
C THR A 205 -1.71 1.81 24.18
N LEU A 206 -2.54 2.45 25.01
CA LEU A 206 -2.58 3.92 25.10
C LEU A 206 -1.23 4.51 25.55
N PHE A 207 -0.53 3.82 26.45
CA PHE A 207 0.81 4.24 26.86
C PHE A 207 1.84 4.12 25.73
N LEU A 208 1.82 3.02 24.97
CA LEU A 208 2.68 2.88 23.78
C LEU A 208 2.39 3.98 22.75
N ASP A 209 1.12 4.32 22.50
CA ASP A 209 0.73 5.43 21.62
C ASP A 209 1.24 6.79 22.16
N ALA A 210 1.14 7.03 23.46
CA ALA A 210 1.66 8.24 24.09
C ALA A 210 3.17 8.41 23.90
N LEU A 211 3.94 7.34 24.12
CA LEU A 211 5.40 7.31 23.91
C LEU A 211 5.75 7.53 22.44
N LEU A 212 4.98 6.91 21.53
CA LEU A 212 5.15 7.06 20.08
C LEU A 212 4.94 8.51 19.63
N ARG A 213 3.84 9.14 20.06
CA ARG A 213 3.52 10.55 19.76
C ARG A 213 4.56 11.53 20.34
N ASN A 214 5.15 11.18 21.48
CA ASN A 214 6.22 11.96 22.13
C ASN A 214 7.63 11.62 21.63
N ARG A 215 7.78 10.74 20.64
CA ARG A 215 9.08 10.31 20.10
C ARG A 215 10.03 9.72 21.17
N ARG A 216 9.50 9.15 22.26
CA ARG A 216 10.27 8.47 23.33
C ARG A 216 10.60 7.03 22.91
N MET A 217 11.40 6.89 21.85
CA MET A 217 11.61 5.61 21.14
C MET A 217 12.31 4.56 21.99
N ASP A 218 13.30 4.93 22.80
CA ASP A 218 14.02 3.98 23.66
C ASP A 218 13.11 3.39 24.75
N GLU A 219 12.25 4.22 25.33
CA GLU A 219 11.26 3.79 26.32
C GLU A 219 10.15 2.95 25.68
N LEU A 220 9.70 3.34 24.47
CA LEU A 220 8.74 2.55 23.69
C LEU A 220 9.31 1.16 23.42
N ALA A 221 10.58 1.06 23.02
CA ALA A 221 11.27 -0.20 22.80
C ALA A 221 11.36 -1.05 24.07
N ALA A 222 11.68 -0.42 25.21
CA ALA A 222 11.74 -1.09 26.51
C ALA A 222 10.36 -1.65 26.91
N LYS A 223 9.29 -0.88 26.74
CA LYS A 223 7.92 -1.29 27.10
C LYS A 223 7.34 -2.35 26.17
N LEU A 224 7.65 -2.29 24.88
CA LEU A 224 7.30 -3.37 23.95
C LEU A 224 7.94 -4.71 24.35
N ARG A 225 9.20 -4.69 24.81
CA ARG A 225 9.87 -5.90 25.35
C ARG A 225 9.26 -6.34 26.68
N GLU A 226 9.04 -5.41 27.62
CA GLU A 226 8.44 -5.70 28.93
C GLU A 226 7.07 -6.38 28.79
N TRP A 227 6.26 -5.93 27.83
CA TRP A 227 4.89 -6.41 27.66
C TRP A 227 4.74 -7.43 26.55
N GLN A 228 5.81 -8.05 26.06
CA GLN A 228 5.79 -8.98 24.91
C GLN A 228 4.71 -10.08 25.04
N GLN A 229 4.39 -10.53 26.25
CA GLN A 229 3.34 -11.52 26.50
C GLN A 229 1.96 -11.16 25.92
N ASP A 230 1.59 -9.86 25.89
CA ASP A 230 0.30 -9.46 25.31
C ASP A 230 0.31 -9.49 23.76
N GLU A 231 1.42 -9.88 23.11
CA GLU A 231 1.48 -10.16 21.66
C GLU A 231 0.81 -11.48 21.31
N ASN A 232 0.73 -12.43 22.26
CA ASN A 232 0.06 -13.71 22.07
C ASN A 232 -1.47 -13.59 22.16
N THR A 233 -1.99 -12.37 22.25
CA THR A 233 -3.43 -12.13 22.21
C THR A 233 -4.01 -12.49 20.85
N ARG A 234 -5.17 -13.14 20.85
CA ARG A 234 -5.97 -13.33 19.63
C ARG A 234 -6.65 -12.03 19.16
N ASP A 235 -6.47 -10.92 19.89
CA ASP A 235 -7.01 -9.63 19.49
C ASP A 235 -6.17 -9.01 18.35
N PRO A 236 -6.72 -8.90 17.13
CA PRO A 236 -6.01 -8.33 15.99
C PRO A 236 -5.57 -6.87 16.20
N TRP A 237 -6.28 -6.11 17.03
CA TRP A 237 -5.99 -4.69 17.27
C TRP A 237 -4.81 -4.48 18.20
N LEU A 238 -4.74 -5.24 19.30
CA LEU A 238 -3.59 -5.21 20.18
C LEU A 238 -2.32 -5.65 19.43
N ALA A 239 -2.44 -6.69 18.58
CA ALA A 239 -1.36 -7.13 17.70
C ALA A 239 -0.95 -6.02 16.71
N LEU A 240 -1.91 -5.34 16.07
CA LEU A 240 -1.67 -4.23 15.15
C LEU A 240 -0.98 -3.05 15.85
N SER A 241 -1.54 -2.54 16.95
CA SER A 241 -0.98 -1.38 17.68
C SER A 241 0.45 -1.63 18.17
N ARG A 242 0.77 -2.87 18.54
CA ARG A 242 2.14 -3.26 18.91
C ARG A 242 3.05 -3.38 17.69
N GLY A 243 2.55 -3.98 16.62
CA GLY A 243 3.24 -3.98 15.32
C GLY A 243 3.59 -2.57 14.87
N VAL A 244 2.68 -1.62 15.12
CA VAL A 244 2.88 -0.19 14.88
C VAL A 244 4.03 0.37 15.72
N GLY A 245 4.01 0.14 17.03
CA GLY A 245 5.09 0.55 17.94
C GLY A 245 6.45 -0.04 17.56
N ARG A 246 6.52 -1.35 17.26
CA ARG A 246 7.75 -2.03 16.81
C ARG A 246 8.27 -1.44 15.51
N SER A 247 7.38 -1.17 14.55
CA SER A 247 7.76 -0.56 13.27
C SER A 247 8.35 0.84 13.47
N ALA A 248 7.80 1.62 14.43
CA ALA A 248 8.33 2.94 14.76
C ALA A 248 9.69 2.90 15.47
N VAL A 249 9.88 1.99 16.44
CA VAL A 249 11.18 1.76 17.09
C VAL A 249 12.21 1.31 16.05
N ARG A 250 11.86 0.32 15.23
CA ARG A 250 12.73 -0.19 14.17
C ARG A 250 13.13 0.91 13.20
N ARG A 251 12.20 1.78 12.82
CA ARG A 251 12.51 2.96 12.01
C ARG A 251 13.50 3.90 12.68
N HIS A 252 13.33 4.15 13.97
CA HIS A 252 14.25 4.99 14.73
C HIS A 252 15.68 4.40 14.70
N GLU A 253 15.82 3.11 14.96
CA GLU A 253 17.09 2.37 14.88
C GLU A 253 17.71 2.46 13.47
N LEU A 254 16.92 2.19 12.43
CA LEU A 254 17.39 2.28 11.04
C LEU A 254 17.83 3.70 10.69
N LYS A 255 17.11 4.72 11.14
CA LYS A 255 17.48 6.11 10.91
C LYS A 255 18.79 6.47 11.61
N GLN A 256 18.97 6.05 12.88
CA GLN A 256 20.23 6.24 13.60
C GLN A 256 21.40 5.53 12.91
N ALA A 257 21.15 4.36 12.32
CA ALA A 257 22.16 3.60 11.59
C ALA A 257 22.38 4.07 10.13
N ASN A 258 21.68 5.12 9.66
CA ASN A 258 21.67 5.55 8.25
C ASN A 258 21.25 4.43 7.27
N ARG A 259 20.27 3.61 7.67
CA ARG A 259 19.73 2.46 6.94
C ARG A 259 18.22 2.55 6.70
N ASP A 260 17.64 3.74 6.85
CA ASP A 260 16.23 4.02 6.54
C ASP A 260 16.07 4.33 5.05
N ALA A 261 15.56 3.38 4.26
CA ALA A 261 15.31 3.56 2.83
C ALA A 261 14.26 4.65 2.56
N GLY A 262 13.41 4.98 3.54
CA GLY A 262 12.46 6.10 3.44
C GLY A 262 13.16 7.46 3.37
N ALA A 263 14.33 7.60 4.01
CA ALA A 263 15.14 8.80 3.91
C ALA A 263 15.81 8.90 2.52
N LEU A 264 16.30 7.77 1.99
CA LEU A 264 16.84 7.70 0.63
C LEU A 264 15.77 8.04 -0.40
N TRP A 265 14.56 7.49 -0.27
CA TRP A 265 13.44 7.82 -1.15
C TRP A 265 13.15 9.33 -1.17
N LYS A 266 12.98 9.97 0.00
CA LYS A 266 12.74 11.42 0.06
C LYS A 266 13.85 12.25 -0.58
N LYS A 267 15.10 11.74 -0.55
CA LYS A 267 16.23 12.36 -1.24
C LYS A 267 16.12 12.15 -2.75
N ALA A 268 15.87 10.92 -3.20
CA ALA A 268 15.76 10.55 -4.62
C ALA A 268 14.56 11.21 -5.31
N GLU A 269 13.42 11.30 -4.62
CA GLU A 269 12.19 11.93 -5.08
C GLU A 269 12.42 13.40 -5.46
N LYS A 270 13.28 14.11 -4.71
CA LYS A 270 13.57 15.54 -4.90
C LYS A 270 14.84 15.81 -5.70
N ALA A 271 15.56 14.77 -6.09
CA ALA A 271 16.84 14.89 -6.76
C ALA A 271 16.64 15.16 -8.26
N PRO A 272 17.58 15.88 -8.92
CA PRO A 272 17.65 15.92 -10.37
C PRO A 272 17.68 14.50 -10.97
N PHE A 273 17.12 14.29 -12.16
CA PHE A 273 16.89 12.95 -12.72
C PHE A 273 18.15 12.09 -12.82
N ALA A 274 19.28 12.69 -13.23
CA ALA A 274 20.57 11.99 -13.27
C ALA A 274 21.02 11.49 -11.88
N GLU A 275 20.79 12.29 -10.84
CA GLU A 275 21.06 11.89 -9.46
C GLU A 275 20.00 10.91 -8.94
N GLN A 276 18.75 11.00 -9.38
CA GLN A 276 17.71 10.02 -9.07
C GLN A 276 18.07 8.63 -9.61
N LEU A 277 18.57 8.52 -10.85
CA LEU A 277 19.08 7.27 -11.43
C LEU A 277 20.20 6.68 -10.57
N ARG A 278 21.15 7.51 -10.16
CA ARG A 278 22.27 7.10 -9.30
C ARG A 278 21.78 6.63 -7.91
N LEU A 279 20.91 7.41 -7.27
CA LEU A 279 20.35 7.11 -5.96
C LEU A 279 19.46 5.86 -5.99
N MET A 280 18.85 5.53 -7.13
CA MET A 280 18.03 4.33 -7.24
C MET A 280 18.86 3.06 -7.00
N ALA A 281 20.09 2.99 -7.54
CA ALA A 281 20.99 1.86 -7.30
C ALA A 281 21.31 1.68 -5.80
N ASP A 282 21.35 2.77 -5.02
CA ASP A 282 21.67 2.72 -3.60
C ASP A 282 20.63 1.93 -2.78
N PHE A 283 19.39 1.74 -3.26
CA PHE A 283 18.37 0.94 -2.57
C PHE A 283 18.77 -0.53 -2.35
N MET A 284 19.67 -1.07 -3.17
CA MET A 284 20.22 -2.42 -2.98
C MET A 284 20.91 -2.60 -1.62
N ASN A 285 21.38 -1.51 -1.02
CA ASN A 285 22.09 -1.54 0.27
C ASN A 285 21.15 -1.46 1.49
N TYR A 286 19.84 -1.37 1.28
CA TYR A 286 18.87 -1.18 2.36
C TYR A 286 18.08 -2.45 2.64
N GLU A 287 17.89 -2.74 3.94
CA GLU A 287 17.15 -3.92 4.40
C GLU A 287 15.63 -3.67 4.49
N GLU A 288 15.23 -2.49 4.94
CA GLU A 288 13.85 -2.16 5.30
C GLU A 288 13.52 -0.69 4.96
N MET A 289 12.25 -0.44 4.62
CA MET A 289 11.73 0.90 4.32
C MET A 289 10.52 1.21 5.23
N PRO A 290 10.72 1.40 6.53
CA PRO A 290 9.60 1.56 7.45
C PRO A 290 8.76 2.79 7.08
N VAL A 291 7.55 2.54 6.59
CA VAL A 291 6.58 3.59 6.27
C VAL A 291 6.16 4.30 7.56
N PRO A 292 5.95 5.63 7.55
CA PRO A 292 5.36 6.33 8.70
C PRO A 292 4.06 5.65 9.14
N VAL A 293 4.08 5.10 10.34
CA VAL A 293 3.08 4.14 10.82
C VAL A 293 1.71 4.79 11.12
N LEU A 294 1.59 6.10 10.99
CA LEU A 294 0.48 6.85 11.57
C LEU A 294 -0.29 7.70 10.58
N SER A 295 -0.06 7.50 9.28
CA SER A 295 -0.88 8.10 8.22
C SER A 295 -2.04 7.17 7.83
N LEU A 296 -2.72 6.59 8.83
CA LEU A 296 -4.09 6.06 8.69
C LEU A 296 -5.11 7.21 8.64
N SER A 297 -4.71 8.42 9.04
CA SER A 297 -5.39 9.65 8.66
C SER A 297 -5.35 9.73 7.13
N VAL A 298 -6.49 9.51 6.48
CA VAL A 298 -6.73 9.50 5.03
C VAL A 298 -6.51 10.89 4.38
N GLY A 299 -5.59 11.71 4.89
CA GLY A 299 -5.35 13.05 4.41
C GLY A 299 -3.87 13.41 4.51
N ASN A 300 -3.23 13.49 3.33
CA ASN A 300 -2.10 14.35 3.00
C ASN A 300 -0.65 13.85 3.15
N GLU A 301 -0.34 12.64 3.63
CA GLU A 301 1.08 12.19 3.59
C GLU A 301 1.32 10.82 2.94
N THR A 302 0.37 9.87 3.00
CA THR A 302 0.53 8.54 2.37
C THR A 302 -0.13 8.40 1.01
N ALA A 303 -1.24 9.11 0.76
CA ALA A 303 -1.90 9.13 -0.55
C ALA A 303 -1.10 9.94 -1.58
N ASP A 304 -0.38 10.98 -1.12
CA ASP A 304 0.35 11.94 -1.95
C ASP A 304 1.63 11.38 -2.59
N ASN A 305 1.87 10.07 -2.59
CA ASN A 305 3.09 9.56 -3.22
C ASN A 305 3.04 8.21 -3.92
N PHE A 306 1.87 7.55 -4.06
CA PHE A 306 1.80 6.38 -4.97
C PHE A 306 2.24 6.78 -6.38
N LEU A 307 1.65 7.86 -6.87
CA LEU A 307 1.97 8.40 -8.18
C LEU A 307 3.45 8.75 -8.27
N GLY A 308 4.04 9.34 -7.23
CA GLY A 308 5.48 9.64 -7.19
C GLY A 308 6.36 8.39 -7.28
N TYR A 309 6.08 7.31 -6.55
CA TYR A 309 6.79 6.04 -6.70
C TYR A 309 6.68 5.47 -8.12
N GLN A 310 5.45 5.45 -8.66
CA GLN A 310 5.21 4.90 -9.99
C GLN A 310 5.89 5.72 -11.07
N VAL A 311 5.76 7.05 -11.02
CA VAL A 311 6.39 7.98 -11.95
C VAL A 311 7.92 7.86 -11.85
N ALA A 312 8.50 7.83 -10.66
CA ALA A 312 9.94 7.69 -10.49
C ALA A 312 10.46 6.36 -11.07
N VAL A 313 9.82 5.22 -10.79
CA VAL A 313 10.28 3.93 -11.32
C VAL A 313 10.10 3.84 -12.84
N LYS A 314 9.03 4.41 -13.39
CA LYS A 314 8.87 4.53 -14.84
C LYS A 314 9.97 5.40 -15.44
N ALA A 315 10.22 6.57 -14.87
CA ALA A 315 11.27 7.48 -15.32
C ALA A 315 12.64 6.80 -15.25
N VAL A 316 12.95 6.14 -14.14
CA VAL A 316 14.19 5.36 -13.98
C VAL A 316 14.29 4.25 -15.01
N ARG A 317 13.21 3.52 -15.31
CA ARG A 317 13.23 2.48 -16.36
C ARG A 317 13.55 3.07 -17.75
N ILE A 318 12.96 4.21 -18.10
CA ILE A 318 13.31 4.92 -19.34
C ILE A 318 14.76 5.39 -19.29
N GLY A 319 15.19 6.03 -18.21
CA GLY A 319 16.57 6.49 -18.03
C GLY A 319 17.58 5.35 -18.12
N ALA A 320 17.29 4.18 -17.53
CA ALA A 320 18.10 2.98 -17.66
C ALA A 320 18.19 2.51 -19.13
N THR A 321 17.07 2.57 -19.87
CA THR A 321 17.07 2.27 -21.32
C THR A 321 17.94 3.27 -22.09
N LEU A 322 17.92 4.55 -21.73
CA LEU A 322 18.78 5.57 -22.33
C LEU A 322 20.27 5.38 -21.96
N LEU A 323 20.56 4.95 -20.74
CA LEU A 323 21.92 4.55 -20.34
C LEU A 323 22.45 3.38 -21.19
N LEU A 324 21.58 2.45 -21.61
CA LEU A 324 21.97 1.38 -22.54
C LEU A 324 22.39 1.89 -23.91
N PHE A 325 21.68 2.89 -24.47
CA PHE A 325 22.13 3.55 -25.70
C PHE A 325 23.48 4.27 -25.54
N GLN A 326 23.84 4.66 -24.31
CA GLN A 326 25.12 5.27 -23.98
C GLN A 326 26.23 4.25 -23.64
N GLY A 327 25.96 2.93 -23.73
CA GLY A 327 26.92 1.90 -23.33
C GLY A 327 27.14 1.80 -21.81
N ARG A 328 26.35 2.51 -20.99
CA ARG A 328 26.48 2.56 -19.52
C ARG A 328 25.69 1.42 -18.86
N ARG A 329 26.05 0.19 -19.19
CA ARG A 329 25.32 -1.04 -18.81
C ARG A 329 25.23 -1.24 -17.30
N ASP A 330 26.34 -1.06 -16.58
CA ASP A 330 26.37 -1.30 -15.12
C ASP A 330 25.44 -0.34 -14.35
N GLU A 331 25.39 0.92 -14.77
CA GLU A 331 24.50 1.92 -14.18
C GLU A 331 23.03 1.63 -14.49
N ALA A 332 22.73 1.17 -15.71
CA ALA A 332 21.38 0.73 -16.08
C ALA A 332 20.93 -0.46 -15.21
N LEU A 333 21.79 -1.47 -15.04
CA LEU A 333 21.51 -2.63 -14.19
C LEU A 333 21.29 -2.20 -12.73
N GLY A 334 22.17 -1.35 -12.20
CA GLY A 334 22.08 -0.84 -10.83
C GLY A 334 20.76 -0.11 -10.58
N ALA A 335 20.36 0.79 -11.48
CA ALA A 335 19.11 1.55 -11.35
C ALA A 335 17.85 0.65 -11.45
N LEU A 336 17.87 -0.35 -12.34
CA LEU A 336 16.77 -1.32 -12.48
C LEU A 336 16.66 -2.24 -11.27
N ALA A 337 17.78 -2.79 -10.79
CA ALA A 337 17.82 -3.63 -9.59
C ALA A 337 17.39 -2.84 -8.35
N GLY A 338 17.87 -1.60 -8.22
CA GLY A 338 17.45 -0.67 -7.18
C GLY A 338 15.95 -0.37 -7.19
N SER A 339 15.36 -0.18 -8.38
CA SER A 339 13.91 0.01 -8.55
C SER A 339 13.12 -1.23 -8.13
N TYR A 340 13.60 -2.42 -8.49
CA TYR A 340 13.01 -3.69 -8.05
C TYR A 340 13.09 -3.83 -6.53
N ARG A 341 14.24 -3.49 -5.94
CA ARG A 341 14.47 -3.52 -4.50
C ARG A 341 13.57 -2.55 -3.74
N LEU A 342 13.37 -1.33 -4.24
CA LEU A 342 12.39 -0.39 -3.70
C LEU A 342 11.00 -1.03 -3.66
N GLY A 343 10.61 -1.75 -4.72
CA GLY A 343 9.38 -2.54 -4.73
C GLY A 343 9.34 -3.61 -3.63
N GLN A 344 10.39 -4.42 -3.45
CA GLN A 344 10.49 -5.40 -2.36
C GLN A 344 10.38 -4.76 -0.97
N LEU A 345 11.01 -3.60 -0.78
CA LEU A 345 10.98 -2.85 0.47
C LEU A 345 9.56 -2.37 0.82
N LEU A 346 8.79 -1.95 -0.19
CA LEU A 346 7.37 -1.59 -0.06
C LEU A 346 6.47 -2.81 0.15
N ASN A 347 6.75 -3.95 -0.50
CA ASN A 347 6.10 -5.23 -0.23
C ASN A 347 6.32 -5.73 1.22
N GLY A 348 7.43 -5.38 1.85
CA GLY A 348 7.69 -5.71 3.26
C GLY A 348 6.89 -4.87 4.26
N GLN A 349 6.13 -3.87 3.82
CA GLN A 349 5.40 -2.95 4.71
C GLN A 349 4.09 -3.53 5.21
N VAL A 350 3.58 -2.95 6.31
CA VAL A 350 2.34 -3.40 6.97
C VAL A 350 1.07 -3.05 6.20
N TYR A 351 1.13 -2.05 5.31
CA TYR A 351 -0.05 -1.54 4.63
C TYR A 351 -0.26 -2.22 3.28
N LEU A 352 -1.47 -2.78 3.08
CA LEU A 352 -1.90 -3.39 1.81
C LEU A 352 -1.59 -2.48 0.60
N VAL A 353 -1.92 -1.18 0.70
CA VAL A 353 -1.66 -0.23 -0.38
C VAL A 353 -0.17 -0.19 -0.71
N SER A 354 0.72 -0.02 0.27
CA SER A 354 2.17 -0.03 0.05
C SER A 354 2.65 -1.32 -0.62
N GLN A 355 2.10 -2.47 -0.24
CA GLN A 355 2.47 -3.75 -0.83
C GLN A 355 2.00 -3.87 -2.29
N LEU A 356 0.78 -3.41 -2.61
CA LEU A 356 0.25 -3.36 -3.98
C LEU A 356 1.09 -2.42 -4.86
N ILE A 357 1.51 -1.27 -4.31
CA ILE A 357 2.45 -0.37 -4.97
C ILE A 357 3.76 -1.11 -5.26
N GLY A 358 4.33 -1.78 -4.25
CA GLY A 358 5.55 -2.56 -4.40
C GLY A 358 5.45 -3.62 -5.49
N CYS A 359 4.32 -4.34 -5.61
CA CYS A 359 4.08 -5.31 -6.68
C CYS A 359 4.13 -4.67 -8.06
N ALA A 360 3.53 -3.48 -8.21
CA ALA A 360 3.57 -2.72 -9.45
C ALA A 360 5.00 -2.25 -9.78
N LEU A 361 5.75 -1.74 -8.79
CA LEU A 361 7.13 -1.31 -8.99
C LEU A 361 8.03 -2.48 -9.43
N ARG A 362 7.91 -3.65 -8.77
CA ARG A 362 8.63 -4.86 -9.13
C ARG A 362 8.31 -5.29 -10.56
N SER A 363 7.04 -5.33 -10.94
CA SER A 363 6.64 -5.64 -12.32
C SER A 363 7.25 -4.70 -13.36
N MET A 364 7.25 -3.38 -13.08
CA MET A 364 7.86 -2.40 -13.98
C MET A 364 9.37 -2.57 -14.08
N ALA A 365 10.05 -2.79 -12.94
CA ALA A 365 11.48 -3.01 -12.89
C ALA A 365 11.89 -4.32 -13.58
N THR A 366 11.13 -5.41 -13.40
CA THR A 366 11.36 -6.70 -14.08
C THR A 366 11.33 -6.55 -15.59
N ALA A 367 10.35 -5.80 -16.15
CA ALA A 367 10.30 -5.57 -17.58
C ALA A 367 11.54 -4.78 -18.10
N GLY A 368 12.14 -3.93 -17.27
CA GLY A 368 13.42 -3.29 -17.59
C GLY A 368 14.62 -4.24 -17.45
N LEU A 369 14.64 -5.09 -16.42
CA LEU A 369 15.66 -6.14 -16.25
C LEU A 369 15.63 -7.14 -17.41
N GLU A 370 14.45 -7.55 -17.87
CA GLU A 370 14.28 -8.43 -19.03
C GLU A 370 14.83 -7.77 -20.30
N LEU A 371 14.53 -6.48 -20.52
CA LEU A 371 15.13 -5.72 -21.62
C LEU A 371 16.66 -5.75 -21.54
N TYR A 372 17.24 -5.47 -20.35
CA TYR A 372 18.69 -5.52 -20.12
C TYR A 372 19.27 -6.92 -20.43
N LEU A 373 18.72 -7.97 -19.83
CA LEU A 373 19.25 -9.33 -19.90
C LEU A 373 19.17 -9.91 -21.31
N LEU A 374 18.09 -9.63 -22.04
CA LEU A 374 17.87 -10.23 -23.36
C LEU A 374 18.45 -9.41 -24.52
N ASN A 375 18.75 -8.12 -24.30
CA ASN A 375 19.11 -7.20 -25.38
C ASN A 375 20.42 -6.41 -25.13
N ALA A 376 20.79 -6.14 -23.89
CA ALA A 376 22.05 -5.46 -23.58
C ALA A 376 23.23 -6.42 -23.35
N CYS A 377 22.96 -7.64 -22.87
CA CYS A 377 23.99 -8.66 -22.71
C CYS A 377 24.35 -9.27 -24.09
N GLU A 378 25.61 -9.16 -24.48
CA GLU A 378 26.12 -9.64 -25.78
C GLU A 378 26.77 -11.01 -25.70
N SER A 379 27.21 -11.39 -24.50
CA SER A 379 27.94 -12.62 -24.24
C SER A 379 27.37 -13.37 -23.02
N ALA A 380 27.69 -14.65 -22.89
CA ALA A 380 27.40 -15.41 -21.68
C ALA A 380 28.05 -14.76 -20.43
N ASN A 381 29.24 -14.18 -20.58
CA ASN A 381 29.94 -13.49 -19.48
C ASN A 381 29.17 -12.24 -19.00
N ASP A 382 28.50 -11.51 -19.90
CA ASP A 382 27.70 -10.34 -19.53
C ASP A 382 26.53 -10.76 -18.62
N ILE A 383 25.86 -11.87 -18.97
CA ILE A 383 24.77 -12.42 -18.15
C ILE A 383 25.31 -12.94 -16.81
N ALA A 384 26.43 -13.66 -16.83
CA ALA A 384 27.08 -14.16 -15.62
C ALA A 384 27.51 -13.01 -14.69
N ALA A 385 27.95 -11.86 -15.23
CA ALA A 385 28.30 -10.67 -14.45
C ALA A 385 27.06 -10.00 -13.81
N ALA A 386 25.90 -10.04 -14.47
CA ALA A 386 24.65 -9.53 -13.91
C ALA A 386 24.02 -10.48 -12.88
N TRP A 387 24.35 -11.77 -12.94
CA TRP A 387 23.71 -12.82 -12.14
C TRP A 387 23.77 -12.62 -10.62
N PRO A 388 24.90 -12.22 -9.99
CA PRO A 388 24.95 -11.98 -8.55
C PRO A 388 23.92 -10.96 -8.06
N THR A 389 23.60 -9.95 -8.88
CA THR A 389 22.55 -8.96 -8.57
C THR A 389 21.17 -9.61 -8.58
N LEU A 390 20.88 -10.49 -9.55
CA LEU A 390 19.60 -11.22 -9.62
C LEU A 390 19.44 -12.20 -8.45
N GLU A 391 20.52 -12.90 -8.06
CA GLU A 391 20.51 -13.79 -6.90
C GLU A 391 20.30 -13.03 -5.58
N ALA A 392 20.93 -11.87 -5.43
CA ALA A 392 20.72 -11.00 -4.28
C ALA A 392 19.24 -10.59 -4.16
N LEU A 393 18.60 -10.23 -5.28
CA LEU A 393 17.18 -9.90 -5.32
C LEU A 393 16.30 -11.10 -4.96
N GLU A 394 16.50 -12.28 -5.55
CA GLU A 394 15.68 -13.46 -5.19
C GLU A 394 15.88 -13.87 -3.73
N LYS A 395 17.11 -13.84 -3.20
CA LYS A 395 17.35 -14.17 -1.79
C LYS A 395 16.54 -13.29 -0.84
N LEU A 396 16.34 -12.03 -1.20
CA LEU A 396 15.50 -11.10 -0.44
C LEU A 396 14.02 -11.47 -0.53
N ASP A 397 13.54 -11.95 -1.68
CA ASP A 397 12.17 -12.43 -1.85
C ASP A 397 11.95 -13.78 -1.13
N GLN A 398 12.89 -14.72 -1.17
CA GLN A 398 12.81 -15.98 -0.41
C GLN A 398 12.73 -15.72 1.09
N LYS A 399 13.52 -14.78 1.60
CA LYS A 399 13.45 -14.36 3.01
C LYS A 399 12.06 -13.83 3.35
N ARG A 400 11.41 -13.09 2.45
CA ARG A 400 10.04 -12.59 2.63
C ARG A 400 9.01 -13.74 2.62
N ARG A 401 9.09 -14.65 1.65
CA ARG A 401 8.17 -15.79 1.50
C ARG A 401 8.21 -16.75 2.70
N THR A 402 9.37 -16.89 3.34
CA THR A 402 9.58 -17.79 4.49
C THR A 402 9.31 -17.14 5.84
N GLN A 403 9.19 -15.81 5.91
CA GLN A 403 8.78 -15.15 7.13
C GLN A 403 7.31 -15.47 7.42
N PRO A 404 6.98 -15.99 8.62
CA PRO A 404 5.59 -16.27 8.97
C PRO A 404 4.77 -14.98 8.82
N GLY A 405 3.58 -15.11 8.24
CA GLY A 405 2.66 -14.00 8.00
C GLY A 405 2.56 -13.12 9.24
N GLY A 406 3.04 -11.89 9.13
CA GLY A 406 3.00 -10.93 10.23
C GLY A 406 1.55 -10.56 10.59
N PRO A 407 1.35 -9.57 11.47
CA PRO A 407 0.03 -9.00 11.77
C PRO A 407 -0.80 -8.58 10.53
N GLN A 408 -0.13 -8.42 9.38
CA GLN A 408 -0.69 -8.16 8.05
C GLN A 408 -1.64 -9.25 7.57
N ASP A 409 -1.29 -10.52 7.75
CA ASP A 409 -2.11 -11.65 7.31
C ASP A 409 -3.47 -11.64 8.02
N ILE A 410 -3.48 -11.21 9.28
CA ILE A 410 -4.69 -11.04 10.07
C ILE A 410 -5.55 -9.91 9.49
N PHE A 411 -4.95 -8.75 9.17
CA PHE A 411 -5.68 -7.61 8.61
C PHE A 411 -6.26 -7.91 7.21
N LEU A 412 -5.51 -8.59 6.35
CA LEU A 412 -5.99 -8.99 5.02
C LEU A 412 -7.07 -10.07 5.08
N THR A 413 -6.96 -10.99 6.06
CA THR A 413 -8.01 -11.98 6.33
C THR A 413 -9.30 -11.27 6.75
N LEU A 414 -9.22 -10.22 7.58
CA LEU A 414 -10.38 -9.42 8.01
C LEU A 414 -11.04 -8.65 6.85
N LEU A 415 -10.28 -8.21 5.85
CA LEU A 415 -10.83 -7.48 4.70
C LEU A 415 -11.37 -8.39 3.57
N GLY A 416 -11.25 -9.72 3.69
CA GLY A 416 -11.64 -10.65 2.63
C GLY A 416 -10.82 -10.51 1.33
N SER A 417 -9.74 -9.72 1.35
CA SER A 417 -8.92 -9.36 0.17
C SER A 417 -7.62 -10.16 0.08
N ARG A 418 -7.43 -11.15 0.96
CA ARG A 418 -6.18 -11.92 1.07
C ARG A 418 -5.80 -12.63 -0.22
N ASN A 419 -6.76 -13.21 -0.93
CA ASN A 419 -6.48 -13.98 -2.15
C ASN A 419 -5.99 -13.08 -3.28
N ASP A 420 -6.71 -11.98 -3.59
CA ASP A 420 -6.32 -11.02 -4.62
C ASP A 420 -4.94 -10.41 -4.38
N HIS A 421 -4.63 -10.12 -3.11
CA HIS A 421 -3.34 -9.57 -2.74
C HIS A 421 -2.20 -10.57 -2.96
N ASN A 422 -2.37 -11.80 -2.47
CA ASN A 422 -1.37 -12.85 -2.61
C ASN A 422 -1.12 -13.18 -4.09
N TRP A 423 -2.16 -13.19 -4.93
CA TRP A 423 -2.00 -13.39 -6.36
C TRP A 423 -1.18 -12.29 -7.02
N ARG A 424 -1.39 -11.01 -6.66
CA ARG A 424 -0.58 -9.90 -7.22
C ARG A 424 0.89 -9.97 -6.82
N ILE A 425 1.17 -10.41 -5.59
CA ILE A 425 2.53 -10.70 -5.15
C ILE A 425 3.12 -11.86 -5.96
N ALA A 426 2.41 -12.98 -6.03
CA ALA A 426 2.85 -14.17 -6.75
C ALA A 426 3.10 -13.87 -8.23
N THR A 427 2.26 -13.04 -8.87
CA THR A 427 2.47 -12.59 -10.25
C THR A 427 3.74 -11.75 -10.41
N ALA A 428 4.04 -10.86 -9.45
CA ALA A 428 5.28 -10.09 -9.48
C ALA A 428 6.52 -10.98 -9.26
N ASP A 429 6.42 -11.95 -8.34
CA ASP A 429 7.45 -12.98 -8.12
C ASP A 429 7.66 -13.81 -9.39
N ALA A 430 6.58 -14.29 -10.01
CA ALA A 430 6.60 -15.18 -11.16
C ALA A 430 7.22 -14.49 -12.39
N ARG A 431 6.87 -13.22 -12.64
CA ARG A 431 7.52 -12.42 -13.69
C ARG A 431 9.04 -12.33 -13.50
N PHE A 432 9.49 -12.14 -12.26
CA PHE A 432 10.91 -12.07 -11.98
C PHE A 432 11.61 -13.42 -12.18
N GLU A 433 11.01 -14.51 -11.71
CA GLU A 433 11.57 -15.85 -11.93
C GLU A 433 11.58 -16.26 -13.41
N VAL A 434 10.54 -15.89 -14.17
CA VAL A 434 10.51 -16.06 -15.64
C VAL A 434 11.64 -15.27 -16.29
N ALA A 435 11.88 -14.02 -15.89
CA ALA A 435 13.00 -13.22 -16.41
C ALA A 435 14.39 -13.81 -16.04
N ARG A 436 14.54 -14.37 -14.83
CA ARG A 436 15.78 -15.08 -14.41
C ARG A 436 16.01 -16.34 -15.23
N MET A 437 14.97 -17.14 -15.44
CA MET A 437 15.02 -18.34 -16.26
C MET A 437 15.35 -18.01 -17.72
N ALA A 438 14.74 -16.96 -18.26
CA ALA A 438 15.03 -16.43 -19.59
C ALA A 438 16.51 -16.03 -19.74
N ALA A 439 17.08 -15.36 -18.73
CA ALA A 439 18.49 -15.00 -18.72
C ALA A 439 19.40 -16.24 -18.66
N ALA A 440 19.08 -17.24 -17.84
CA ALA A 440 19.83 -18.49 -17.80
C ALA A 440 19.77 -19.25 -19.13
N ALA A 441 18.61 -19.30 -19.78
CA ALA A 441 18.48 -19.89 -21.12
C ALA A 441 19.28 -19.12 -22.18
N LYS A 442 19.30 -17.78 -22.10
CA LYS A 442 20.11 -16.94 -23.00
C LYS A 442 21.60 -17.14 -22.76
N HIS A 443 22.03 -17.28 -21.51
CA HIS A 443 23.41 -17.63 -21.18
C HIS A 443 23.81 -18.94 -21.86
N GLU A 444 23.01 -20.00 -21.69
CA GLU A 444 23.31 -21.30 -22.30
C GLU A 444 23.36 -21.24 -23.83
N PHE A 445 22.44 -20.50 -24.45
CA PHE A 445 22.49 -20.29 -25.89
C PHE A 445 23.75 -19.55 -26.35
N LEU A 446 24.20 -18.54 -25.59
CA LEU A 446 25.41 -17.79 -25.91
C LEU A 446 26.69 -18.58 -25.65
N SER A 447 26.70 -19.53 -24.70
CA SER A 447 27.86 -20.37 -24.38
C SER A 447 27.95 -21.62 -25.26
N ALA A 448 26.83 -22.34 -25.45
CA ALA A 448 26.79 -23.64 -26.11
C ALA A 448 26.21 -23.60 -27.54
N GLY A 449 25.55 -22.50 -27.92
CA GLY A 449 24.92 -22.34 -29.24
C GLY A 449 23.55 -23.03 -29.38
N SER A 450 23.00 -23.59 -28.30
CA SER A 450 21.69 -24.23 -28.26
C SER A 450 20.88 -23.83 -27.03
N TRP A 451 19.56 -23.85 -27.15
CA TRP A 451 18.67 -23.62 -26.01
C TRP A 451 18.65 -24.81 -25.03
N PRO A 452 18.37 -24.57 -23.73
CA PRO A 452 18.10 -25.63 -22.78
C PRO A 452 16.98 -26.57 -23.25
N ARG A 453 17.22 -27.88 -23.13
CA ARG A 453 16.24 -28.95 -23.45
C ARG A 453 15.79 -29.70 -22.22
N THR A 454 16.65 -29.73 -21.20
CA THR A 454 16.40 -30.39 -19.92
C THR A 454 16.61 -29.40 -18.77
N PRO A 455 16.02 -29.65 -17.59
CA PRO A 455 16.29 -28.83 -16.41
C PRO A 455 17.77 -28.68 -16.05
N ALA A 456 18.61 -29.70 -16.31
CA ALA A 456 20.04 -29.63 -15.99
C ALA A 456 20.82 -28.63 -16.87
N ASP A 457 20.29 -28.33 -18.07
CA ASP A 457 20.96 -27.45 -19.05
C ASP A 457 20.96 -25.97 -18.63
N PHE A 458 20.23 -25.60 -17.56
CA PHE A 458 20.27 -24.24 -17.00
C PHE A 458 21.47 -23.99 -16.08
N GLY A 459 22.27 -25.02 -15.77
CA GLY A 459 23.55 -24.84 -15.11
C GLY A 459 24.53 -24.03 -15.98
N PRO A 460 25.44 -23.23 -15.39
CA PRO A 460 25.72 -23.12 -13.96
C PRO A 460 24.83 -22.12 -13.22
N LEU A 461 24.04 -21.30 -13.92
CA LEU A 461 23.31 -20.19 -13.31
C LEU A 461 22.11 -20.67 -12.46
N LEU A 462 21.43 -21.72 -12.91
CA LEU A 462 20.39 -22.41 -12.15
C LEU A 462 20.73 -23.90 -12.04
N PRO A 463 21.63 -24.29 -11.12
CA PRO A 463 22.11 -25.67 -11.03
C PRO A 463 21.03 -26.67 -10.60
N GLY A 464 19.94 -26.20 -9.98
CA GLY A 464 18.77 -27.00 -9.64
C GLY A 464 17.71 -27.09 -10.76
N GLY A 465 17.98 -26.48 -11.92
CA GLY A 465 17.02 -26.32 -13.01
C GLY A 465 16.07 -25.13 -12.83
N PRO A 466 14.95 -25.11 -13.58
CA PRO A 466 13.99 -24.01 -13.53
C PRO A 466 13.51 -23.71 -12.10
N PRO A 467 13.34 -22.43 -11.72
CA PRO A 467 12.84 -22.09 -10.40
C PRO A 467 11.39 -22.55 -10.23
N THR A 468 10.95 -22.72 -8.97
CA THR A 468 9.55 -23.01 -8.65
C THR A 468 8.65 -21.86 -9.06
N ASP A 469 7.54 -22.15 -9.72
CA ASP A 469 6.50 -21.19 -10.07
C ASP A 469 5.83 -20.65 -8.80
N PRO A 470 5.80 -19.34 -8.54
CA PRO A 470 5.14 -18.77 -7.36
C PRO A 470 3.62 -19.00 -7.27
N HIS A 471 2.96 -19.34 -8.39
CA HIS A 471 1.53 -19.68 -8.40
C HIS A 471 1.27 -21.16 -8.15
N THR A 472 2.24 -22.03 -8.43
CA THR A 472 2.07 -23.48 -8.32
C THR A 472 3.13 -24.07 -7.39
N SER A 473 3.16 -25.39 -7.21
CA SER A 473 4.30 -26.06 -6.56
C SER A 473 5.23 -26.71 -7.60
N GLN A 474 5.01 -26.45 -8.88
CA GLN A 474 5.78 -27.01 -9.99
C GLN A 474 6.91 -26.07 -10.40
N PRO A 475 8.00 -26.57 -11.02
CA PRO A 475 8.97 -25.72 -11.71
C PRO A 475 8.32 -24.92 -12.85
N LEU A 476 8.85 -23.74 -13.16
CA LEU A 476 8.46 -22.98 -14.35
C LEU A 476 8.58 -23.84 -15.62
N SER A 477 7.61 -23.69 -16.52
CA SER A 477 7.56 -24.43 -17.78
C SER A 477 8.38 -23.74 -18.87
N PHE A 478 8.89 -24.54 -19.81
CA PHE A 478 9.60 -24.02 -20.98
C PHE A 478 9.54 -24.95 -22.18
N PHE A 479 9.76 -24.39 -23.35
CA PHE A 479 9.96 -25.12 -24.60
C PHE A 479 10.71 -24.24 -25.62
N SER A 480 11.18 -24.83 -26.71
CA SER A 480 11.69 -24.10 -27.86
C SER A 480 10.71 -24.20 -29.03
N ALA A 481 10.41 -23.08 -29.68
CA ALA A 481 9.53 -23.02 -30.84
C ALA A 481 10.05 -21.99 -31.84
N ASN A 482 10.03 -22.33 -33.14
CA ASN A 482 10.45 -21.44 -34.23
C ASN A 482 11.86 -20.84 -34.08
N GLY A 483 12.76 -21.54 -33.39
CA GLY A 483 14.13 -21.08 -33.13
C GLY A 483 14.27 -20.17 -31.92
N ASP A 484 13.17 -19.78 -31.27
CA ASP A 484 13.15 -19.02 -30.03
C ASP A 484 12.93 -19.96 -28.83
N PHE A 485 13.26 -19.46 -27.65
CA PHE A 485 13.00 -20.14 -26.38
C PHE A 485 11.85 -19.44 -25.66
N VAL A 486 10.90 -20.21 -25.13
CA VAL A 486 9.74 -19.71 -24.40
C VAL A 486 9.78 -20.28 -23.00
N CYS A 487 9.66 -19.42 -21.99
CA CYS A 487 9.48 -19.82 -20.60
C CYS A 487 8.31 -19.06 -19.98
N TYR A 488 7.60 -19.71 -19.06
CA TYR A 488 6.37 -19.17 -18.52
C TYR A 488 6.01 -19.78 -17.16
N SER A 489 5.21 -19.01 -16.40
CA SER A 489 4.48 -19.49 -15.22
C SER A 489 3.04 -19.80 -15.62
N TRP A 490 2.37 -20.76 -14.97
CA TRP A 490 0.96 -21.09 -15.26
C TRP A 490 0.01 -19.97 -14.83
N GLY A 491 0.47 -19.08 -13.96
CA GLY A 491 -0.28 -17.88 -13.59
C GLY A 491 -1.35 -18.14 -12.53
N PRO A 492 -2.17 -17.12 -12.21
CA PRO A 492 -3.11 -17.17 -11.09
C PRO A 492 -4.22 -18.22 -11.18
N ASP A 493 -4.56 -18.70 -12.37
CA ASP A 493 -5.56 -19.76 -12.57
C ASP A 493 -5.00 -21.19 -12.35
N GLU A 494 -3.70 -21.29 -12.09
CA GLU A 494 -2.95 -22.54 -11.86
C GLU A 494 -3.12 -23.57 -12.99
N THR A 495 -3.49 -23.13 -14.19
CA THR A 495 -3.78 -23.99 -15.34
C THR A 495 -2.70 -23.81 -16.40
N ASP A 496 -2.00 -24.89 -16.75
CA ASP A 496 -1.00 -24.86 -17.83
C ASP A 496 -1.69 -24.68 -19.19
N ASN A 497 -1.65 -23.45 -19.70
CA ASN A 497 -2.15 -23.11 -21.03
C ASN A 497 -1.07 -23.21 -22.11
N ARG A 498 0.13 -23.73 -21.77
CA ARG A 498 1.27 -23.93 -22.68
C ARG A 498 1.72 -22.66 -23.40
N ALA A 499 1.81 -21.56 -22.66
CA ALA A 499 2.11 -20.22 -23.15
C ALA A 499 1.12 -19.70 -24.22
N GLN A 500 -0.13 -20.15 -24.19
CA GLN A 500 -1.17 -19.55 -25.05
C GLN A 500 -1.61 -18.20 -24.48
N LEU A 501 -1.48 -17.14 -25.30
CA LEU A 501 -2.02 -15.82 -24.99
C LEU A 501 -3.56 -15.88 -25.09
N SER A 502 -4.24 -16.06 -23.96
CA SER A 502 -5.70 -16.04 -23.85
C SER A 502 -6.18 -14.69 -23.31
N TYR A 503 -6.68 -13.80 -24.18
CA TYR A 503 -7.27 -12.55 -23.73
C TYR A 503 -8.48 -12.81 -22.83
N ASP A 504 -8.49 -12.25 -21.61
CA ASP A 504 -9.65 -12.27 -20.73
C ASP A 504 -10.44 -10.96 -20.90
N PRO A 505 -11.58 -10.99 -21.63
CA PRO A 505 -12.38 -9.79 -21.88
C PRO A 505 -13.08 -9.26 -20.62
N THR A 506 -13.19 -10.04 -19.54
CA THR A 506 -13.98 -9.67 -18.36
C THR A 506 -13.27 -8.69 -17.43
N ASN A 507 -11.94 -8.68 -17.43
CA ASN A 507 -11.11 -7.78 -16.64
C ASN A 507 -10.18 -6.88 -17.49
N GLY A 508 -10.24 -7.01 -18.82
CA GLY A 508 -9.40 -6.22 -19.74
C GLY A 508 -7.90 -6.52 -19.62
N THR A 509 -7.56 -7.70 -19.09
CA THR A 509 -6.17 -8.16 -18.96
C THR A 509 -5.86 -9.27 -19.96
N LEU A 510 -4.58 -9.39 -20.33
CA LEU A 510 -4.15 -10.31 -21.40
C LEU A 510 -4.18 -11.79 -21.01
N SER A 511 -4.49 -12.16 -19.75
CA SER A 511 -5.05 -13.46 -19.36
C SER A 511 -5.23 -13.56 -17.84
N ALA A 512 -6.09 -14.49 -17.41
CA ALA A 512 -6.02 -15.13 -16.09
C ALA A 512 -4.95 -16.26 -16.03
N GLY A 513 -4.32 -16.58 -17.17
CA GLY A 513 -3.41 -17.71 -17.35
C GLY A 513 -1.93 -17.30 -17.44
N ASP A 514 -1.21 -17.94 -18.36
CA ASP A 514 0.25 -17.99 -18.31
C ASP A 514 0.96 -16.62 -18.39
N LEU A 515 2.01 -16.46 -17.58
CA LEU A 515 2.92 -15.31 -17.61
C LEU A 515 4.15 -15.68 -18.44
N ILE A 516 4.28 -15.11 -19.65
CA ILE A 516 5.18 -15.61 -20.69
C ILE A 516 6.31 -14.62 -20.99
N THR A 517 7.53 -15.14 -21.15
CA THR A 517 8.65 -14.45 -21.79
C THR A 517 9.19 -15.28 -22.95
N THR A 518 9.37 -14.63 -24.10
CA THR A 518 10.04 -15.21 -25.27
C THR A 518 11.46 -14.65 -25.34
N VAL A 519 12.44 -15.56 -25.38
CA VAL A 519 13.85 -15.27 -25.56
C VAL A 519 14.20 -15.45 -27.03
N PRO A 520 14.38 -14.34 -27.78
CA PRO A 520 14.66 -14.45 -29.19
C PRO A 520 16.10 -14.90 -29.42
N ARG A 521 16.32 -15.64 -30.52
CA ARG A 521 17.67 -16.05 -30.95
C ARG A 521 18.56 -14.83 -31.18
N GLU A 522 18.04 -13.87 -31.92
CA GLU A 522 18.66 -12.57 -32.16
C GLU A 522 18.10 -11.53 -31.22
N ARG A 523 18.96 -10.63 -30.72
CA ARG A 523 18.53 -9.51 -29.87
C ARG A 523 17.51 -8.67 -30.63
N THR A 524 16.38 -8.36 -30.01
CA THR A 524 15.37 -7.47 -30.59
C THR A 524 15.91 -6.04 -30.69
N PHE A 525 16.65 -5.60 -29.67
CA PHE A 525 17.27 -4.29 -29.58
C PHE A 525 18.78 -4.46 -29.34
N PRO A 526 19.64 -4.44 -30.37
CA PRO A 526 21.06 -4.75 -30.20
C PRO A 526 21.84 -3.59 -29.58
N PHE A 527 21.68 -3.35 -28.26
CA PHE A 527 22.41 -2.28 -27.57
C PHE A 527 23.93 -2.54 -27.58
N PRO A 528 24.75 -1.64 -28.13
CA PRO A 528 26.20 -1.81 -28.15
C PRO A 528 26.84 -1.59 -26.78
N ALA A 529 28.07 -2.07 -26.61
CA ALA A 529 28.85 -1.85 -25.38
C ALA A 529 29.40 -0.42 -25.29
N THR A 530 29.61 0.21 -26.45
CA THR A 530 30.00 1.61 -26.58
C THR A 530 28.77 2.49 -26.81
N PRO A 531 28.84 3.81 -26.56
CA PRO A 531 27.77 4.73 -26.92
C PRO A 531 27.35 4.60 -28.39
N VAL A 532 26.04 4.60 -28.65
CA VAL A 532 25.46 4.69 -29.99
C VAL A 532 25.81 6.04 -30.58
N VAL A 533 26.30 6.03 -31.82
CA VAL A 533 26.66 7.24 -32.58
C VAL A 533 25.79 7.26 -33.83
N ALA A 534 25.11 8.38 -34.08
CA ALA A 534 24.25 8.51 -35.26
C ALA A 534 24.31 9.94 -35.81
N GLY A 535 24.65 10.06 -37.10
CA GLY A 535 24.65 11.36 -37.80
C GLY A 535 23.26 11.79 -38.30
N SER A 536 22.32 10.86 -38.40
CA SER A 536 20.94 11.10 -38.83
C SER A 536 19.97 10.10 -38.20
N ALA A 537 18.67 10.39 -38.26
CA ALA A 537 17.64 9.46 -37.80
C ALA A 537 17.67 8.12 -38.57
N ASP A 538 17.96 8.16 -39.88
CA ASP A 538 18.08 6.94 -40.70
C ASP A 538 19.31 6.11 -40.32
N ASP A 539 20.41 6.76 -39.93
CA ASP A 539 21.58 6.06 -39.42
C ASP A 539 21.27 5.29 -38.13
N LEU A 540 20.49 5.91 -37.23
CA LEU A 540 20.02 5.25 -36.02
C LEU A 540 19.05 4.10 -36.34
N ARG A 541 18.09 4.29 -37.25
CA ARG A 541 17.15 3.24 -37.66
C ARG A 541 17.85 2.03 -38.27
N ARG A 542 18.95 2.22 -39.01
CA ARG A 542 19.78 1.12 -39.52
C ARG A 542 20.43 0.30 -38.40
N GLN A 543 20.81 0.93 -37.30
CA GLN A 543 21.37 0.25 -36.13
C GLN A 543 20.31 -0.53 -35.33
N PHE A 544 19.05 -0.10 -35.41
CA PHE A 544 17.90 -0.72 -34.72
C PHE A 544 16.81 -1.12 -35.74
N PRO A 545 17.04 -2.15 -36.57
CA PRO A 545 16.16 -2.50 -37.69
C PRO A 545 14.75 -2.96 -37.26
N ARG A 546 14.59 -3.36 -35.99
CA ARG A 546 13.29 -3.73 -35.39
C ARG A 546 12.62 -2.57 -34.65
N GLY A 547 13.12 -1.34 -34.80
CA GLY A 547 12.66 -0.17 -34.07
C GLY A 547 13.31 -0.03 -32.69
N LEU A 548 12.86 0.97 -31.94
CA LEU A 548 13.33 1.23 -30.58
C LEU A 548 12.49 0.48 -29.54
N PRO A 549 12.95 0.35 -28.28
CA PRO A 549 12.13 -0.18 -27.20
C PRO A 549 10.82 0.59 -27.01
N THR A 550 9.81 -0.08 -26.46
CA THR A 550 8.52 0.52 -26.11
C THR A 550 8.70 1.71 -25.17
N ASP A 551 7.99 2.80 -25.45
CA ASP A 551 7.86 3.92 -24.54
C ASP A 551 6.71 3.67 -23.56
N ILE A 552 7.03 3.52 -22.28
CA ILE A 552 6.06 3.18 -21.23
C ILE A 552 5.15 4.35 -20.83
N TYR A 553 5.47 5.55 -21.31
CA TYR A 553 4.67 6.76 -21.12
C TYR A 553 3.77 7.06 -22.32
N ALA A 554 3.98 6.41 -23.45
CA ALA A 554 3.14 6.63 -24.61
C ALA A 554 1.70 6.14 -24.39
N ASP A 555 0.73 6.91 -24.90
CA ASP A 555 -0.70 6.58 -24.79
C ASP A 555 -1.04 5.26 -25.51
N ARG A 556 -0.29 4.94 -26.58
CA ARG A 556 -0.42 3.69 -27.32
C ARG A 556 0.59 2.68 -26.79
N LYS A 557 0.10 1.54 -26.27
CA LYS A 557 0.95 0.45 -25.71
C LYS A 557 2.05 -0.06 -26.65
N THR A 558 1.88 0.08 -27.97
CA THR A 558 2.85 -0.38 -28.98
C THR A 558 3.80 0.71 -29.46
N GLN A 559 3.65 1.95 -28.99
CA GLN A 559 4.52 3.04 -29.37
C GLN A 559 5.91 2.87 -28.76
N THR A 560 6.92 3.12 -29.59
CA THR A 560 8.33 3.00 -29.22
C THR A 560 8.89 4.37 -28.87
N LEU A 561 10.10 4.40 -28.31
CA LEU A 561 10.84 5.66 -28.12
C LEU A 561 10.94 6.42 -29.44
N SER A 562 10.90 7.75 -29.34
CA SER A 562 10.91 8.65 -30.48
C SER A 562 12.31 9.12 -30.83
N ILE A 563 12.50 9.54 -32.09
CA ILE A 563 13.78 10.03 -32.63
C ILE A 563 13.54 11.41 -33.26
N THR A 564 14.41 12.39 -33.00
CA THR A 564 14.34 13.68 -33.70
C THR A 564 14.73 13.52 -35.18
N ALA A 565 14.08 14.28 -36.07
CA ALA A 565 14.35 14.17 -37.51
C ALA A 565 15.71 14.76 -37.91
N ASP A 566 16.10 15.87 -37.27
CA ASP A 566 17.30 16.63 -37.62
C ASP A 566 18.31 16.63 -36.47
N ALA A 567 19.57 16.93 -36.81
CA ALA A 567 20.63 17.06 -35.84
C ALA A 567 20.36 18.21 -34.83
N PRO A 568 20.71 18.04 -33.55
CA PRO A 568 21.30 16.82 -32.98
C PRO A 568 20.26 15.68 -32.89
N ILE A 569 20.71 14.45 -33.18
CA ILE A 569 19.83 13.28 -33.10
C ILE A 569 19.63 12.92 -31.63
N CYS A 570 18.37 12.92 -31.22
CA CYS A 570 17.96 12.58 -29.86
C CYS A 570 17.09 11.33 -29.88
N ILE A 571 17.23 10.50 -28.84
CA ILE A 571 16.26 9.46 -28.49
C ILE A 571 15.50 9.97 -27.27
N PHE A 572 14.16 9.96 -27.33
CA PHE A 572 13.34 10.50 -26.26
C PHE A 572 12.07 9.70 -25.98
N SER A 573 11.60 9.79 -24.75
CA SER A 573 10.29 9.32 -24.28
C SER A 573 9.37 10.51 -24.08
N ALA A 574 8.06 10.32 -24.30
CA ALA A 574 7.04 11.29 -23.95
C ALA A 574 7.08 11.68 -22.46
N GLY A 575 7.59 10.81 -21.58
CA GLY A 575 7.70 11.13 -20.16
C GLY A 575 6.33 11.26 -19.46
N PRO A 576 6.32 11.58 -18.16
CA PRO A 576 5.10 11.53 -17.34
C PRO A 576 4.01 12.53 -17.73
N ASP A 577 4.39 13.67 -18.32
CA ASP A 577 3.47 14.79 -18.56
C ASP A 577 3.30 15.16 -20.05
N CYS A 578 4.07 14.59 -20.99
CA CYS A 578 3.79 14.80 -22.42
C CYS A 578 2.71 13.83 -22.88
N ASP A 579 1.59 14.36 -23.37
CA ASP A 579 0.70 13.55 -24.18
C ASP A 579 1.44 13.16 -25.47
N SER A 580 1.25 11.92 -25.92
CA SER A 580 1.81 11.48 -27.22
C SER A 580 1.25 12.32 -28.38
N TRP A 581 0.12 12.98 -28.13
CA TRP A 581 -0.56 13.88 -29.06
C TRP A 581 0.28 15.10 -29.46
N ASN A 582 1.04 15.72 -28.54
CA ASN A 582 1.90 16.84 -28.88
C ASN A 582 3.06 16.42 -29.79
N ILE A 583 3.63 15.24 -29.56
CA ILE A 583 4.67 14.64 -30.41
C ILE A 583 4.08 14.37 -31.79
N ASP A 584 2.92 13.70 -31.86
CA ASP A 584 2.23 13.38 -33.11
C ASP A 584 1.87 14.64 -33.90
N ARG A 585 1.42 15.71 -33.23
CA ARG A 585 1.04 16.99 -33.85
C ARG A 585 2.22 17.76 -34.41
N ALA A 586 3.33 17.82 -33.67
CA ALA A 586 4.54 18.50 -34.13
C ALA A 586 5.31 17.69 -35.18
N GLY A 587 5.17 16.37 -35.16
CA GLY A 587 5.80 15.46 -36.10
C GLY A 587 7.33 15.62 -36.12
N PRO A 588 7.97 15.62 -37.31
CA PRO A 588 9.43 15.78 -37.45
C PRO A 588 10.01 17.05 -36.82
N SER A 589 9.19 18.08 -36.62
CA SER A 589 9.62 19.36 -36.04
C SER A 589 9.69 19.34 -34.52
N TYR A 590 9.19 18.29 -33.86
CA TYR A 590 9.26 18.16 -32.41
C TYR A 590 10.72 18.19 -31.94
N ARG A 591 10.97 18.92 -30.87
CA ARG A 591 12.28 18.98 -30.21
C ARG A 591 12.05 18.72 -28.72
N PRO A 592 12.65 17.65 -28.17
CA PRO A 592 12.46 17.36 -26.77
C PRO A 592 13.05 18.48 -25.92
N THR A 593 12.34 18.89 -24.88
CA THR A 593 12.79 19.95 -23.97
C THR A 593 12.80 19.44 -22.54
N ILE A 594 13.89 19.73 -21.82
CA ILE A 594 13.91 19.51 -20.37
C ILE A 594 13.07 20.62 -19.76
N GLN A 595 11.87 20.32 -19.27
CA GLN A 595 11.07 21.27 -18.49
C GLN A 595 11.17 20.94 -17.01
N TYR A 596 12.02 21.67 -16.29
CA TYR A 596 12.12 21.49 -14.83
C TYR A 596 10.92 22.14 -14.13
N ASP A 597 10.11 21.34 -13.41
CA ASP A 597 9.10 21.86 -12.49
C ASP A 597 9.61 21.82 -11.05
N PRO A 598 9.84 22.98 -10.42
CA PRO A 598 10.31 23.06 -9.04
C PRO A 598 9.26 22.71 -7.98
N THR A 599 7.98 22.51 -8.33
CA THR A 599 6.87 22.45 -7.35
C THR A 599 6.47 21.05 -6.89
N ASN A 600 6.77 20.01 -7.66
CA ASN A 600 6.38 18.61 -7.45
C ASN A 600 7.56 17.69 -7.09
N GLY A 601 8.80 18.20 -7.03
CA GLY A 601 9.99 17.47 -6.57
C GLY A 601 10.50 16.42 -7.56
N ALA A 602 9.61 15.80 -8.34
CA ALA A 602 9.95 14.92 -9.44
C ALA A 602 10.35 15.74 -10.69
N VAL A 603 11.45 15.33 -11.31
CA VAL A 603 11.87 15.78 -12.65
C VAL A 603 10.95 15.09 -13.67
N SER A 604 10.32 15.70 -14.67
CA SER A 604 10.27 17.05 -15.25
C SER A 604 8.95 17.10 -16.04
N VAL A 605 8.34 18.27 -16.24
CA VAL A 605 7.17 18.53 -17.11
C VAL A 605 7.53 18.37 -18.61
N GLY A 606 8.47 17.48 -18.94
CA GLY A 606 9.07 17.37 -20.27
C GLY A 606 9.69 16.00 -20.56
N ASP A 607 10.26 15.88 -21.74
CA ASP A 607 10.75 14.61 -22.27
C ASP A 607 11.98 14.09 -21.50
N ILE A 608 12.07 12.77 -21.39
CA ILE A 608 13.31 12.11 -20.95
C ILE A 608 14.09 11.75 -22.22
N PHE A 609 15.26 12.35 -22.43
CA PHE A 609 16.03 12.16 -23.65
C PHE A 609 17.54 12.10 -23.45
N ILE A 610 18.23 11.57 -24.46
CA ILE A 610 19.67 11.71 -24.65
C ILE A 610 19.94 12.33 -26.01
N VAL A 611 21.03 13.08 -26.09
CA VAL A 611 21.61 13.52 -27.35
C VAL A 611 22.67 12.50 -27.76
N LEU A 612 22.55 11.95 -28.97
CA LEU A 612 23.55 11.04 -29.51
C LEU A 612 24.76 11.83 -30.00
N PRO A 613 25.99 11.36 -29.73
CA PRO A 613 27.18 11.93 -30.35
C PRO A 613 27.10 11.82 -31.88
N THR A 614 27.64 12.81 -32.58
CA THR A 614 27.89 12.77 -34.02
C THR A 614 29.28 12.18 -34.28
N LYS A 615 29.42 11.39 -35.35
CA LYS A 615 30.73 10.87 -35.80
C LYS A 615 31.66 12.00 -36.25
#